data_AF-A0A6N8G6R2-F1
#
_entry.id   AF-A0A6N8G6R2-F1
#
_cell.length_a   1.000
_cell.length_b   1.000
_cell.length_c   1.000
_cell.angle_alpha   90.00
_cell.angle_beta   90.00
_cell.angle_gamma   90.00
#
_symmetry.space_group_name_H-M   'P 1'
#
loop_
_entity.id
_entity.type
_entity.pdbx_description
1 polymer ?
#
loop_
_entity_poly.entity_id
_entity_poly.type
_entity_poly.pdbx_seq_one_letter_code
_entity_poly.pdbx_strand_id
1 'polypeptide(L)'
;MTPELSGVPVVVLALGVSLLSFGVALVALGWQITKHFLDGGRVNVYLNTAVWEPEFKLVTNHSGRHQLQDDASARSVTHGRALELAQLVVENPGRVPVTIYSPGLSFSGHGKKKHSVVPRMLATGDSFGPNNAVTDTVVRLDPYDRVTFLLDYWSVTPSLLKDAPTGRVVVRGYVGVAGRTSRPQKSSWRRRWRITRGMYTAIEGTPAFTPLAVLWREMYFRLPERSEGEADRHPKAGAPITRGLANHILDSAMSRFEHRPERDELKNALDEIAKEHGDRFPTLGTILLEGYEALDQMEGHLTAWTEGLFFWKDWQRRHGAETEEDENT
;
A
#
# COMPACT_ATOMS: atom_id res chain seq x y z
N MET A 1 68.52 -1.30 -45.81
CA MET A 1 67.47 -0.43 -46.36
C MET A 1 66.19 -0.77 -45.65
N THR A 2 65.67 0.14 -44.81
CA THR A 2 64.33 -0.01 -44.24
C THR A 2 63.32 0.16 -45.37
N PRO A 3 62.35 -0.75 -45.54
CA PRO A 3 61.34 -0.59 -46.57
C PRO A 3 60.54 0.70 -46.30
N GLU A 4 60.43 1.54 -47.32
CA GLU A 4 59.64 2.77 -47.31
C GLU A 4 58.42 2.57 -48.21
N LEU A 5 57.24 2.97 -47.73
CA LEU A 5 56.01 2.97 -48.49
C LEU A 5 55.51 4.42 -48.51
N SER A 6 55.46 5.03 -49.70
CA SER A 6 55.01 6.42 -49.89
C SER A 6 55.79 7.48 -49.08
N GLY A 7 57.10 7.29 -48.88
CA GLY A 7 57.97 8.26 -48.19
C GLY A 7 57.87 8.28 -46.66
N VAL A 8 57.14 7.32 -46.06
CA VAL A 8 57.05 7.15 -44.61
C VAL A 8 57.67 5.80 -44.22
N PRO A 9 58.51 5.72 -43.18
CA PRO A 9 59.07 4.45 -42.72
C PRO A 9 57.95 3.46 -42.36
N VAL A 10 58.02 2.23 -42.85
CA VAL A 10 57.00 1.18 -42.59
C VAL A 10 56.75 0.96 -41.10
N VAL A 11 57.76 1.18 -40.26
CA VAL A 11 57.65 1.13 -38.78
C VAL A 11 56.64 2.15 -38.25
N VAL A 12 56.62 3.38 -38.78
CA VAL A 12 55.69 4.44 -38.36
C VAL A 12 54.26 4.08 -38.77
N LEU A 13 54.09 3.53 -39.97
CA LEU A 13 52.79 3.04 -40.44
C LEU A 13 52.28 1.86 -39.58
N ALA A 14 53.16 0.89 -39.28
CA ALA A 14 52.83 -0.23 -38.42
C ALA A 14 52.45 0.21 -36.99
N LEU A 15 53.16 1.19 -36.45
CA LEU A 15 52.88 1.77 -35.13
C LEU A 15 51.55 2.54 -35.14
N GLY A 16 51.27 3.30 -36.21
CA GLY A 16 49.99 3.96 -36.42
C GLY A 16 48.83 2.97 -36.49
N VAL A 17 48.95 1.91 -37.28
CA VAL A 17 47.93 0.84 -37.40
C VAL A 17 47.76 0.09 -36.07
N SER A 18 48.85 -0.17 -35.34
CA SER A 18 48.81 -0.82 -34.04
C SER A 18 48.07 0.03 -33.00
N LEU A 19 48.37 1.34 -32.90
CA LEU A 19 47.68 2.28 -32.02
C LEU A 19 46.19 2.38 -32.34
N LEU A 20 45.84 2.43 -33.63
CA LEU A 20 44.46 2.51 -34.08
C LEU A 20 43.69 1.22 -33.76
N SER A 21 44.34 0.07 -33.96
CA SER A 21 43.78 -1.25 -33.60
C SER A 21 43.58 -1.39 -32.09
N PHE A 22 44.53 -0.91 -31.29
CA PHE A 22 44.43 -0.88 -29.84
C PHE A 22 43.30 0.03 -29.36
N GLY A 23 43.15 1.22 -29.97
CA GLY A 23 42.03 2.13 -29.69
C GLY A 23 40.67 1.50 -29.98
N VAL A 24 40.53 0.83 -31.13
CA VAL A 24 39.30 0.08 -31.48
C VAL A 24 39.03 -1.05 -30.48
N ALA A 25 40.06 -1.79 -30.08
CA ALA A 25 39.92 -2.86 -29.08
C ALA A 25 39.45 -2.34 -27.72
N LEU A 26 39.97 -1.19 -27.26
CA LEU A 26 39.52 -0.55 -26.01
C LEU A 26 38.05 -0.11 -26.09
N VAL A 27 37.63 0.48 -27.21
CA VAL A 27 36.23 0.87 -27.42
C VAL A 27 35.32 -0.37 -27.45
N ALA A 28 35.73 -1.43 -28.14
CA ALA A 28 34.99 -2.68 -28.21
C ALA A 28 34.86 -3.36 -26.83
N LEU A 29 35.94 -3.37 -26.03
CA LEU A 29 35.92 -3.88 -24.66
C LEU A 29 35.01 -3.04 -23.76
N GLY A 30 35.12 -1.71 -23.84
CA GLY A 30 34.23 -0.80 -23.11
C GLY A 30 32.75 -1.01 -23.48
N TRP A 31 32.47 -1.25 -24.76
CA TRP A 31 31.13 -1.60 -25.24
C TRP A 31 30.66 -2.96 -24.71
N GLN A 32 31.50 -4.00 -24.73
CA GLN A 32 31.15 -5.32 -24.20
C GLN A 32 30.85 -5.28 -22.70
N ILE A 33 31.66 -4.57 -21.92
CA ILE A 33 31.43 -4.36 -20.48
C ILE A 33 30.11 -3.63 -20.27
N THR A 34 29.87 -2.53 -21.00
CA THR A 34 28.63 -1.76 -20.92
C THR A 34 27.42 -2.61 -21.28
N LYS A 35 27.51 -3.38 -22.37
CA LYS A 35 26.48 -4.31 -22.82
C LYS A 35 26.20 -5.39 -21.77
N HIS A 36 27.22 -5.97 -21.15
CA HIS A 36 27.05 -6.95 -20.08
C HIS A 36 26.28 -6.36 -18.88
N PHE A 37 26.57 -5.12 -18.49
CA PHE A 37 25.81 -4.43 -17.45
C PHE A 37 24.38 -4.06 -17.86
N LEU A 38 24.16 -3.75 -19.14
CA LEU A 38 22.84 -3.45 -19.69
C LEU A 38 21.97 -4.70 -19.87
N ASP A 39 22.58 -5.83 -20.23
CA ASP A 39 21.91 -7.12 -20.48
C ASP A 39 21.65 -7.90 -19.17
N GLY A 40 22.39 -7.60 -18.08
CA GLY A 40 22.20 -8.25 -16.78
C GLY A 40 20.84 -7.95 -16.12
N GLY A 41 20.53 -8.69 -15.05
CA GLY A 41 19.31 -8.48 -14.26
C GLY A 41 19.22 -7.05 -13.71
N ARG A 42 18.15 -6.33 -14.04
CA ARG A 42 17.91 -4.96 -13.60
C ARG A 42 16.58 -4.91 -12.87
N VAL A 43 16.49 -4.07 -11.86
CA VAL A 43 15.26 -3.93 -11.08
C VAL A 43 14.99 -2.46 -10.91
N ASN A 44 13.84 -2.01 -11.42
CA ASN A 44 13.30 -0.70 -11.14
C ASN A 44 12.22 -0.83 -10.09
N VAL A 45 12.19 0.12 -9.15
CA VAL A 45 11.21 0.14 -8.06
C VAL A 45 10.48 1.47 -8.10
N TYR A 46 9.16 1.42 -8.07
CA TYR A 46 8.29 2.58 -8.03
C TYR A 46 7.38 2.50 -6.81
N LEU A 47 7.15 3.65 -6.17
CA LEU A 47 6.27 3.76 -5.02
C LEU A 47 5.22 4.82 -5.35
N ASN A 48 3.96 4.41 -5.43
CA ASN A 48 2.83 5.23 -5.86
C ASN A 48 1.74 5.23 -4.77
N THR A 49 1.00 6.32 -4.64
CA THR A 49 -0.21 6.33 -3.81
C THR A 49 -1.29 5.57 -4.56
N ALA A 50 -2.06 4.74 -3.86
CA ALA A 50 -3.15 3.99 -4.43
C ALA A 50 -4.40 4.06 -3.56
N VAL A 51 -5.56 4.01 -4.19
CA VAL A 51 -6.85 3.78 -3.55
C VAL A 51 -7.43 2.51 -4.10
N TRP A 52 -7.72 1.58 -3.21
CA TRP A 52 -8.30 0.29 -3.56
C TRP A 52 -9.69 0.18 -2.97
N GLU A 53 -10.70 0.11 -3.83
CA GLU A 53 -12.07 -0.25 -3.49
C GLU A 53 -12.22 -1.75 -3.76
N PRO A 54 -12.35 -2.59 -2.72
CA PRO A 54 -12.42 -4.04 -2.89
C PRO A 54 -13.45 -4.42 -3.96
N GLU A 55 -13.07 -5.34 -4.86
CA GLU A 55 -13.90 -5.87 -5.97
C GLU A 55 -14.32 -4.86 -7.05
N PHE A 56 -14.12 -3.56 -6.86
CA PHE A 56 -14.63 -2.53 -7.77
C PHE A 56 -13.56 -1.82 -8.58
N LYS A 57 -12.59 -1.17 -7.92
CA LYS A 57 -11.58 -0.35 -8.63
C LYS A 57 -10.26 -0.22 -7.86
N LEU A 58 -9.18 -0.05 -8.62
CA LEU A 58 -7.85 0.32 -8.11
C LEU A 58 -7.38 1.57 -8.85
N VAL A 59 -7.30 2.70 -8.14
CA VAL A 59 -6.85 3.99 -8.68
C VAL A 59 -5.46 4.27 -8.15
N THR A 60 -4.53 4.68 -9.02
CA THR A 60 -3.12 4.84 -8.65
C THR A 60 -2.55 6.14 -9.20
N ASN A 61 -1.72 6.82 -8.39
CA ASN A 61 -0.97 7.99 -8.82
C ASN A 61 0.45 7.61 -9.24
N HIS A 62 0.68 7.40 -10.53
CA HIS A 62 1.98 7.01 -11.09
C HIS A 62 3.07 8.10 -11.06
N SER A 63 2.78 9.31 -10.56
CA SER A 63 3.80 10.35 -10.38
C SER A 63 4.88 9.97 -9.34
N GLY A 64 4.56 9.02 -8.46
CA GLY A 64 5.36 8.63 -7.31
C GLY A 64 5.38 9.65 -6.18
N ARG A 65 4.50 10.67 -6.24
CA ARG A 65 4.28 11.61 -5.13
C ARG A 65 3.30 11.02 -4.13
N HIS A 66 3.45 11.43 -2.87
CA HIS A 66 2.51 11.12 -1.78
C HIS A 66 1.32 12.07 -1.82
N GLN A 67 0.55 11.99 -2.91
CA GLN A 67 -0.57 12.88 -3.21
C GLN A 67 -1.62 12.11 -4.00
N LEU A 68 -2.90 12.36 -3.73
CA LEU A 68 -4.02 11.87 -4.52
C LEU A 68 -4.93 13.04 -4.88
N GLN A 69 -5.19 13.24 -6.17
CA GLN A 69 -5.97 14.35 -6.73
C GLN A 69 -7.31 13.88 -7.35
N ASP A 70 -7.74 12.66 -7.05
CA ASP A 70 -8.99 12.10 -7.57
C ASP A 70 -10.11 12.21 -6.51
N ASP A 71 -11.00 13.18 -6.68
CA ASP A 71 -12.08 13.48 -5.72
C ASP A 71 -13.00 12.29 -5.48
N ALA A 72 -13.28 11.49 -6.52
CA ALA A 72 -14.15 10.32 -6.41
C ALA A 72 -13.53 9.23 -5.53
N SER A 73 -12.24 8.93 -5.73
CA SER A 73 -11.49 7.98 -4.90
C SER A 73 -11.26 8.52 -3.49
N ALA A 74 -10.96 9.81 -3.37
CA ALA A 74 -10.86 10.48 -2.07
C ALA A 74 -12.15 10.30 -1.26
N ARG A 75 -13.31 10.52 -1.88
CA ARG A 75 -14.61 10.31 -1.25
C ARG A 75 -14.86 8.84 -0.88
N SER A 76 -14.52 7.89 -1.74
CA SER A 76 -14.63 6.47 -1.41
C SER A 76 -13.80 6.12 -0.16
N VAL A 77 -12.61 6.68 -0.01
CA VAL A 77 -11.76 6.47 1.18
C VAL A 77 -12.37 7.12 2.42
N THR A 78 -12.73 8.40 2.35
CA THR A 78 -13.23 9.15 3.51
C THR A 78 -14.57 8.66 4.03
N HIS A 79 -15.33 7.91 3.23
CA HIS A 79 -16.62 7.30 3.60
C HIS A 79 -16.53 5.77 3.81
N GLY A 80 -15.34 5.21 3.91
CA GLY A 80 -15.15 3.81 4.31
C GLY A 80 -15.51 2.78 3.24
N ARG A 81 -15.45 3.14 1.96
CA ARG A 81 -15.65 2.23 0.83
C ARG A 81 -14.34 1.73 0.24
N ALA A 82 -13.27 2.51 0.37
CA ALA A 82 -11.97 2.20 -0.20
C ALA A 82 -10.83 2.41 0.81
N LEU A 83 -9.73 1.72 0.57
CA LEU A 83 -8.51 1.79 1.37
C LEU A 83 -7.47 2.64 0.65
N GLU A 84 -6.87 3.58 1.38
CA GLU A 84 -5.66 4.26 0.94
C GLU A 84 -4.43 3.40 1.23
N LEU A 85 -3.70 3.06 0.16
CA LEU A 85 -2.58 2.12 0.19
C LEU A 85 -1.36 2.70 -0.52
N ALA A 86 -0.21 2.07 -0.31
CA ALA A 86 0.98 2.29 -1.11
C ALA A 86 1.11 1.18 -2.15
N GLN A 87 1.14 1.54 -3.43
CA GLN A 87 1.46 0.62 -4.51
C GLN A 87 2.97 0.60 -4.74
N LEU A 88 3.59 -0.56 -4.50
CA LEU A 88 4.97 -0.84 -4.84
C LEU A 88 5.00 -1.63 -6.14
N VAL A 89 5.55 -1.03 -7.20
CA VAL A 89 5.74 -1.72 -8.49
C VAL A 89 7.22 -2.05 -8.65
N VAL A 90 7.50 -3.31 -8.98
CA VAL A 90 8.85 -3.79 -9.26
C VAL A 90 8.90 -4.32 -10.69
N GLU A 91 9.77 -3.76 -11.50
CA GLU A 91 9.91 -4.11 -12.91
C GLU A 91 11.31 -4.67 -13.17
N ASN A 92 11.39 -5.68 -14.05
CA ASN A 92 12.64 -6.16 -14.61
C ASN A 92 12.81 -5.66 -16.04
N PRO A 93 13.40 -4.47 -16.27
CA PRO A 93 13.66 -4.00 -17.64
C PRO A 93 14.82 -4.73 -18.33
N GLY A 94 15.48 -5.66 -17.63
CA GLY A 94 16.62 -6.41 -18.14
C GLY A 94 16.19 -7.60 -19.01
N ARG A 95 17.19 -8.23 -19.66
CA ARG A 95 17.00 -9.40 -20.52
C ARG A 95 17.17 -10.74 -19.80
N VAL A 96 17.51 -10.69 -18.52
CA VAL A 96 17.77 -11.85 -17.67
C VAL A 96 16.76 -11.86 -16.53
N PRO A 97 16.17 -13.02 -16.20
CA PRO A 97 15.24 -13.13 -15.09
C PRO A 97 15.92 -12.77 -13.75
N VAL A 98 15.14 -12.17 -12.86
CA VAL A 98 15.60 -11.74 -11.53
C VAL A 98 14.67 -12.25 -10.45
N THR A 99 15.24 -12.71 -9.34
CA THR A 99 14.45 -13.05 -8.16
C THR A 99 14.52 -11.90 -7.16
N ILE A 100 13.36 -11.39 -6.80
CA ILE A 100 13.20 -10.36 -5.78
C ILE A 100 12.68 -10.98 -4.48
N TYR A 101 13.03 -10.39 -3.34
CA TYR A 101 12.56 -10.83 -2.03
C TYR A 101 12.31 -9.67 -1.07
N SER A 102 11.47 -9.89 -0.06
CA SER A 102 11.11 -8.91 0.96
C SER A 102 10.63 -7.56 0.39
N PRO A 103 9.61 -7.56 -0.49
CA PRO A 103 9.00 -6.32 -0.98
C PRO A 103 8.43 -5.52 0.19
N GLY A 104 8.76 -4.24 0.29
CA GLY A 104 8.32 -3.42 1.42
C GLY A 104 8.68 -1.95 1.30
N LEU A 105 8.79 -1.30 2.44
CA LEU A 105 9.06 0.13 2.57
C LEU A 105 10.34 0.35 3.39
N SER A 106 11.17 1.27 2.91
CA SER A 106 12.32 1.77 3.65
C SER A 106 11.97 3.12 4.28
N PHE A 107 12.07 3.18 5.60
CA PHE A 107 11.86 4.37 6.40
C PHE A 107 13.20 4.97 6.85
N SER A 108 13.24 6.31 6.91
CA SER A 108 14.37 7.07 7.44
C SER A 108 13.88 8.38 8.06
N GLY A 109 14.71 9.02 8.89
CA GLY A 109 14.33 10.26 9.59
C GLY A 109 13.64 10.04 10.95
N HIS A 110 13.34 8.79 11.32
CA HIS A 110 12.70 8.43 12.58
C HIS A 110 13.67 8.17 13.75
N GLY A 111 14.88 8.75 13.71
CA GLY A 111 15.87 8.66 14.79
C GLY A 111 16.70 7.36 14.86
N LYS A 112 16.26 6.26 14.24
CA LYS A 112 17.02 4.99 14.20
C LYS A 112 17.67 4.75 12.82
N LYS A 113 18.67 3.86 12.76
CA LYS A 113 19.37 3.51 11.50
C LYS A 113 18.38 2.84 10.54
N LYS A 114 18.17 3.45 9.36
CA LYS A 114 17.42 2.94 8.18
C LYS A 114 16.70 1.61 8.42
N HIS A 115 15.40 1.68 8.72
CA HIS A 115 14.57 0.47 8.86
C HIS A 115 13.90 0.13 7.53
N SER A 116 13.93 -1.13 7.16
CA SER A 116 13.05 -1.71 6.15
C SER A 116 11.96 -2.49 6.88
N VAL A 117 10.72 -2.27 6.49
CA VAL A 117 9.55 -2.97 7.03
C VAL A 117 8.75 -3.48 5.86
N VAL A 118 8.13 -4.65 6.01
CA VAL A 118 7.11 -5.17 5.10
C VAL A 118 5.78 -4.94 5.81
N PRO A 119 5.04 -3.86 5.47
CA PRO A 119 3.69 -3.68 6.00
C PRO A 119 2.77 -4.81 5.53
N ARG A 120 1.54 -4.82 6.05
CA ARG A 120 0.51 -5.76 5.59
C ARG A 120 0.33 -5.60 4.08
N MET A 121 0.37 -6.73 3.37
CA MET A 121 0.19 -6.80 1.91
C MET A 121 -1.24 -7.20 1.58
N LEU A 122 -1.77 -6.67 0.47
CA LEU A 122 -3.07 -7.06 -0.07
C LEU A 122 -2.90 -7.64 -1.46
N ALA A 123 -3.52 -8.79 -1.67
CA ALA A 123 -3.71 -9.34 -3.00
C ALA A 123 -4.93 -8.68 -3.63
N THR A 124 -4.85 -8.40 -4.92
CA THR A 124 -6.04 -8.16 -5.72
C THR A 124 -6.28 -9.40 -6.56
N GLY A 125 -7.54 -9.83 -6.71
CA GLY A 125 -7.87 -10.91 -7.64
C GLY A 125 -7.46 -10.58 -9.08
N ASP A 126 -7.64 -11.53 -9.99
CA ASP A 126 -7.12 -11.44 -11.36
C ASP A 126 -7.75 -10.32 -12.23
N SER A 127 -8.80 -9.66 -11.74
CA SER A 127 -9.63 -8.70 -12.47
C SER A 127 -8.98 -7.33 -12.72
N PHE A 128 -7.84 -7.00 -12.09
CA PHE A 128 -7.18 -5.69 -12.23
C PHE A 128 -6.04 -5.69 -13.29
N GLY A 129 -5.94 -6.77 -14.08
CA GLY A 129 -5.00 -6.91 -15.19
C GLY A 129 -3.54 -6.66 -14.78
N PRO A 130 -2.80 -5.75 -15.44
CA PRO A 130 -1.39 -5.53 -15.14
C PRO A 130 -1.16 -4.92 -13.75
N ASN A 131 -2.19 -4.36 -13.12
CA ASN A 131 -2.13 -3.80 -11.77
C ASN A 131 -2.48 -4.82 -10.68
N ASN A 132 -2.63 -6.10 -11.03
CA ASN A 132 -2.85 -7.17 -10.07
C ASN A 132 -1.73 -7.18 -9.04
N ALA A 133 -2.10 -7.08 -7.76
CA ALA A 133 -1.20 -7.11 -6.64
C ALA A 133 -1.11 -8.52 -6.06
N VAL A 134 0.10 -8.95 -5.73
CA VAL A 134 0.38 -10.24 -5.10
C VAL A 134 0.83 -10.05 -3.65
N THR A 135 0.83 -11.13 -2.87
CA THR A 135 1.31 -11.15 -1.47
C THR A 135 2.56 -12.01 -1.30
N ASP A 136 3.07 -12.62 -2.37
CA ASP A 136 4.29 -13.43 -2.34
C ASP A 136 5.49 -12.60 -1.89
N THR A 137 6.20 -13.09 -0.88
CA THR A 137 7.38 -12.40 -0.34
C THR A 137 8.64 -12.63 -1.18
N VAL A 138 8.60 -13.61 -2.10
CA VAL A 138 9.67 -13.95 -3.04
C VAL A 138 9.04 -14.17 -4.41
N VAL A 139 9.47 -13.39 -5.40
CA VAL A 139 8.91 -13.43 -6.76
C VAL A 139 10.05 -13.51 -7.77
N ARG A 140 9.91 -14.40 -8.74
CA ARG A 140 10.79 -14.43 -9.91
C ARG A 140 10.14 -13.59 -11.01
N LEU A 141 10.85 -12.58 -11.48
CA LEU A 141 10.45 -11.73 -12.60
C LEU A 141 11.22 -12.15 -13.85
N ASP A 142 10.48 -12.50 -14.89
CA ASP A 142 11.04 -12.75 -16.20
C ASP A 142 11.48 -11.44 -16.89
N PRO A 143 12.21 -11.51 -18.01
CA PRO A 143 12.59 -10.32 -18.77
C PRO A 143 11.39 -9.47 -19.17
N TYR A 144 11.46 -8.16 -18.90
CA TYR A 144 10.41 -7.16 -19.17
C TYR A 144 9.12 -7.36 -18.37
N ASP A 145 9.14 -8.23 -17.37
CA ASP A 145 8.01 -8.49 -16.51
C ASP A 145 7.94 -7.50 -15.35
N ARG A 146 6.76 -7.41 -14.74
CA ARG A 146 6.47 -6.55 -13.58
C ARG A 146 5.59 -7.24 -12.57
N VAL A 147 5.80 -6.92 -11.31
CA VAL A 147 4.91 -7.31 -10.21
C VAL A 147 4.52 -6.11 -9.38
N THR A 148 3.30 -6.13 -8.88
CA THR A 148 2.73 -5.07 -8.04
C THR A 148 2.46 -5.63 -6.64
N PHE A 149 2.67 -4.81 -5.63
CA PHE A 149 2.27 -5.07 -4.25
C PHE A 149 1.47 -3.88 -3.74
N LEU A 150 0.40 -4.15 -3.00
CA LEU A 150 -0.34 -3.13 -2.25
C LEU A 150 0.01 -3.26 -0.77
N LEU A 151 0.44 -2.16 -0.17
CA LEU A 151 0.99 -2.10 1.18
C LEU A 151 0.20 -1.11 2.03
N ASP A 152 -0.31 -1.55 3.18
CA ASP A 152 -0.91 -0.64 4.16
C ASP A 152 0.17 0.08 4.97
N TYR A 153 0.72 1.14 4.41
CA TYR A 153 1.83 1.87 4.99
C TYR A 153 1.46 2.67 6.25
N TRP A 154 0.17 2.97 6.46
CA TRP A 154 -0.29 3.69 7.65
C TRP A 154 -0.33 2.80 8.89
N SER A 155 -0.40 1.46 8.77
CA SER A 155 -0.25 0.58 9.94
C SER A 155 1.08 0.75 10.69
N VAL A 156 2.11 1.29 10.03
CA VAL A 156 3.46 1.45 10.60
C VAL A 156 3.89 2.91 10.76
N THR A 157 3.32 3.83 9.96
CA THR A 157 3.79 5.22 9.87
C THR A 157 3.59 6.03 11.17
N PRO A 158 2.43 5.97 11.87
CA PRO A 158 2.22 6.71 13.11
C PRO A 158 3.24 6.38 14.20
N SER A 159 3.54 5.09 14.41
CA SER A 159 4.55 4.65 15.38
C SER A 159 5.95 5.23 15.03
N LEU A 160 6.32 5.21 13.75
CA LEU A 160 7.59 5.78 13.29
C LEU A 160 7.63 7.32 13.40
N LEU A 161 6.50 8.00 13.26
CA LEU A 161 6.39 9.46 13.44
C LEU A 161 6.46 9.88 14.92
N LYS A 162 5.95 9.06 15.84
CA LYS A 162 6.10 9.27 17.30
C LYS A 162 7.59 9.28 17.68
N ASP A 163 8.36 8.34 17.14
CA ASP A 163 9.80 8.21 17.36
C ASP A 163 10.67 9.25 16.60
N ALA A 164 10.09 10.02 15.66
CA ALA A 164 10.86 10.87 14.76
C ALA A 164 11.31 12.20 15.40
N PRO A 165 12.64 12.45 15.56
CA PRO A 165 13.13 13.66 16.21
C PRO A 165 12.74 14.96 15.48
N THR A 166 12.58 14.88 14.16
CA THR A 166 12.23 16.03 13.31
C THR A 166 10.74 16.08 12.96
N GLY A 167 9.92 15.23 13.59
CA GLY A 167 8.48 15.13 13.31
C GLY A 167 8.17 14.71 11.86
N ARG A 168 9.13 14.10 11.16
CA ARG A 168 8.97 13.68 9.76
C ARG A 168 9.67 12.35 9.50
N VAL A 169 9.07 11.56 8.64
CA VAL A 169 9.66 10.32 8.10
C VAL A 169 9.72 10.37 6.59
N VAL A 170 10.77 9.78 6.04
CA VAL A 170 10.97 9.63 4.60
C VAL A 170 10.70 8.18 4.24
N VAL A 171 9.78 7.97 3.30
CA VAL A 171 9.36 6.63 2.84
C VAL A 171 9.79 6.41 1.39
N ARG A 172 10.31 5.22 1.11
CA ARG A 172 10.68 4.76 -0.24
C ARG A 172 10.29 3.30 -0.40
N GLY A 173 9.97 2.91 -1.63
CA GLY A 173 9.83 1.50 -1.97
C GLY A 173 11.15 0.77 -1.77
N TYR A 174 11.09 -0.49 -1.37
CA TYR A 174 12.23 -1.31 -1.01
C TYR A 174 12.04 -2.73 -1.52
N VAL A 175 13.10 -3.31 -2.09
CA VAL A 175 13.13 -4.73 -2.44
C VAL A 175 14.56 -5.28 -2.39
N GLY A 176 14.71 -6.50 -1.88
CA GLY A 176 15.93 -7.29 -2.01
C GLY A 176 16.01 -7.94 -3.39
N VAL A 177 17.21 -8.07 -3.93
CA VAL A 177 17.45 -8.77 -5.20
C VAL A 177 18.43 -9.90 -4.95
N ALA A 178 18.08 -11.12 -5.35
CA ALA A 178 18.93 -12.29 -5.20
C ALA A 178 20.30 -12.06 -5.86
N GLY A 179 21.38 -12.47 -5.18
CA GLY A 179 22.75 -12.19 -5.61
C GLY A 179 23.23 -10.73 -5.40
N ARG A 180 22.36 -9.82 -4.91
CA ARG A 180 22.72 -8.42 -4.56
C ARG A 180 22.34 -8.08 -3.11
N THR A 181 22.69 -8.96 -2.18
CA THR A 181 22.30 -8.87 -0.76
C THR A 181 22.79 -7.60 -0.06
N SER A 182 23.93 -7.04 -0.45
CA SER A 182 24.50 -5.84 0.20
C SER A 182 23.88 -4.52 -0.26
N ARG A 183 23.11 -4.51 -1.36
CA ARG A 183 22.57 -3.29 -1.98
C ARG A 183 21.11 -3.51 -2.42
N PRO A 184 20.15 -3.43 -1.49
CA PRO A 184 18.74 -3.51 -1.84
C PRO A 184 18.35 -2.37 -2.79
N GLN A 185 17.42 -2.67 -3.69
CA GLN A 185 16.91 -1.70 -4.63
C GLN A 185 15.80 -0.87 -3.98
N LYS A 186 15.78 0.42 -4.28
CA LYS A 186 14.84 1.37 -3.68
C LYS A 186 14.27 2.29 -4.73
N SER A 187 13.03 2.73 -4.53
CA SER A 187 12.42 3.72 -5.42
C SER A 187 13.23 5.03 -5.46
N SER A 188 13.18 5.77 -6.56
CA SER A 188 14.03 6.96 -6.76
C SER A 188 14.02 7.94 -5.58
N TRP A 189 15.19 8.43 -5.17
CA TRP A 189 15.31 9.43 -4.09
C TRP A 189 14.56 10.74 -4.41
N ARG A 190 14.40 11.08 -5.69
CA ARG A 190 13.66 12.26 -6.14
C ARG A 190 12.15 12.13 -5.93
N ARG A 191 11.63 10.90 -5.89
CA ARG A 191 10.20 10.55 -5.68
C ARG A 191 9.95 9.94 -4.31
N ARG A 192 10.78 10.30 -3.32
CA ARG A 192 10.58 9.84 -1.94
C ARG A 192 9.40 10.56 -1.31
N TRP A 193 8.63 9.85 -0.53
CA TRP A 193 7.56 10.45 0.25
C TRP A 193 8.14 11.10 1.49
N ARG A 194 7.55 12.22 1.89
CA ARG A 194 7.87 12.91 3.14
C ARG A 194 6.58 13.04 3.90
N ILE A 195 6.43 12.22 4.93
CA ILE A 195 5.26 12.23 5.79
C ILE A 195 5.65 13.00 7.05
N THR A 196 4.84 13.99 7.41
CA THR A 196 5.07 14.85 8.58
C THR A 196 4.02 14.58 9.65
N ARG A 197 4.33 14.93 10.90
CA ARG A 197 3.38 14.84 12.01
C ARG A 197 2.14 15.69 11.69
N GLY A 198 0.96 15.12 11.88
CA GLY A 198 -0.32 15.74 11.50
C GLY A 198 -0.84 15.30 10.12
N MET A 199 -0.02 14.65 9.29
CA MET A 199 -0.54 14.00 8.08
C MET A 199 -1.19 12.66 8.46
N TYR A 200 -2.42 12.44 7.99
CA TYR A 200 -3.20 11.22 8.22
C TYR A 200 -3.68 10.57 6.90
N THR A 201 -3.45 11.21 5.77
CA THR A 201 -3.83 10.75 4.43
C THR A 201 -2.88 11.31 3.37
N ALA A 202 -2.82 10.66 2.21
CA ALA A 202 -2.21 11.19 0.99
C ALA A 202 -3.18 12.04 0.14
N ILE A 203 -4.46 12.11 0.51
CA ILE A 203 -5.47 12.90 -0.20
C ILE A 203 -5.21 14.40 0.02
N GLU A 204 -5.22 15.18 -1.06
CA GLU A 204 -5.01 16.63 -0.97
C GLU A 204 -6.19 17.35 -0.30
N GLY A 205 -5.92 18.48 0.35
CA GLY A 205 -6.97 19.33 0.94
C GLY A 205 -7.43 18.94 2.35
N THR A 206 -6.75 18.02 3.04
CA THR A 206 -7.06 17.62 4.44
C THR A 206 -8.54 17.28 4.63
N PRO A 207 -9.08 16.28 3.92
CA PRO A 207 -10.49 15.94 4.00
C PRO A 207 -10.84 15.39 5.39
N ALA A 208 -12.09 15.62 5.82
CA ALA A 208 -12.63 14.94 6.98
C ALA A 208 -12.99 13.48 6.64
N PHE A 209 -12.77 12.57 7.59
CA PHE A 209 -13.13 11.16 7.48
C PHE A 209 -14.37 10.87 8.31
N THR A 210 -15.24 9.99 7.81
CA THR A 210 -16.32 9.45 8.64
C THR A 210 -15.74 8.51 9.70
N PRO A 211 -16.30 8.46 10.92
CA PRO A 211 -15.88 7.49 11.92
C PRO A 211 -16.00 6.04 11.41
N LEU A 212 -16.99 5.76 10.55
CA LEU A 212 -17.13 4.48 9.85
C LEU A 212 -15.88 4.15 9.04
N ALA A 213 -15.34 5.10 8.28
CA ALA A 213 -14.16 4.89 7.44
C ALA A 213 -12.93 4.49 8.25
N VAL A 214 -12.71 5.16 9.38
CA VAL A 214 -11.58 4.91 10.28
C VAL A 214 -11.70 3.54 10.94
N LEU A 215 -12.86 3.24 11.54
CA LEU A 215 -13.12 1.96 12.19
C LEU A 215 -13.07 0.80 11.18
N TRP A 216 -13.72 0.94 10.03
CA TRP A 216 -13.74 -0.09 8.99
C TRP A 216 -12.33 -0.42 8.51
N ARG A 217 -11.49 0.59 8.28
CA ARG A 217 -10.10 0.40 7.85
C ARG A 217 -9.31 -0.47 8.82
N GLU A 218 -9.36 -0.15 10.12
CA GLU A 218 -8.64 -0.90 11.14
C GLU A 218 -9.18 -2.34 11.26
N MET A 219 -10.50 -2.51 11.11
CA MET A 219 -11.13 -3.82 11.12
C MET A 219 -10.79 -4.67 9.90
N TYR A 220 -10.76 -4.07 8.71
CA TYR A 220 -10.62 -4.77 7.43
C TYR A 220 -9.40 -5.69 7.40
N PHE A 221 -8.25 -5.22 7.88
CA PHE A 221 -7.01 -6.01 7.84
C PHE A 221 -6.96 -7.17 8.84
N ARG A 222 -7.83 -7.16 9.85
CA ARG A 222 -7.85 -8.18 10.91
C ARG A 222 -8.89 -9.27 10.67
N LEU A 223 -9.79 -9.05 9.72
CA LEU A 223 -10.84 -10.00 9.38
C LEU A 223 -10.37 -10.96 8.27
N PRO A 224 -10.87 -12.21 8.28
CA PRO A 224 -10.61 -13.16 7.23
C PRO A 224 -11.27 -12.72 5.92
N GLU A 225 -10.61 -13.00 4.80
CA GLU A 225 -11.16 -12.70 3.47
C GLU A 225 -12.32 -13.63 3.12
N ARG A 226 -12.21 -14.90 3.48
CA ARG A 226 -13.22 -15.95 3.24
C ARG A 226 -13.50 -16.72 4.53
N SER A 227 -14.69 -17.31 4.60
CA SER A 227 -15.10 -18.14 5.75
C SER A 227 -14.39 -19.49 5.80
N GLU A 228 -13.92 -19.98 4.65
CA GLU A 228 -13.19 -21.24 4.52
C GLU A 228 -11.70 -21.02 4.80
N GLY A 229 -11.16 -21.62 5.87
CA GLY A 229 -9.72 -21.64 6.11
C GLY A 229 -9.24 -21.29 7.53
N GLU A 230 -10.13 -20.93 8.47
CA GLU A 230 -9.73 -20.80 9.88
C GLU A 230 -9.62 -22.19 10.54
N ALA A 231 -8.48 -22.86 10.33
CA ALA A 231 -8.20 -24.19 10.87
C ALA A 231 -8.27 -24.27 12.41
N ASP A 232 -8.09 -23.13 13.09
CA ASP A 232 -8.03 -23.04 14.56
C ASP A 232 -9.33 -22.53 15.22
N ARG A 233 -10.42 -22.37 14.47
CA ARG A 233 -11.67 -21.85 15.02
C ARG A 233 -12.41 -22.94 15.82
N HIS A 234 -13.02 -22.55 16.94
CA HIS A 234 -13.81 -23.48 17.75
C HIS A 234 -14.97 -24.08 16.92
N PRO A 235 -15.22 -25.40 16.95
CA PRO A 235 -16.23 -26.05 16.09
C PRO A 235 -17.66 -25.49 16.21
N LYS A 236 -17.98 -24.85 17.33
CA LYS A 236 -19.30 -24.22 17.58
C LYS A 236 -19.35 -22.73 17.25
N ALA A 237 -18.29 -22.14 16.69
CA ALA A 237 -18.20 -20.70 16.45
C ALA A 237 -19.08 -20.20 15.29
N GLY A 238 -19.59 -21.11 14.46
CA GLY A 238 -20.36 -20.73 13.28
C GLY A 238 -19.50 -20.07 12.21
N ALA A 239 -20.13 -19.27 11.35
CA ALA A 239 -19.45 -18.60 10.24
C ALA A 239 -18.76 -17.32 10.72
N PRO A 240 -17.48 -17.09 10.41
CA PRO A 240 -16.79 -15.85 10.77
C PRO A 240 -17.37 -14.65 10.02
N ILE A 241 -17.32 -13.48 10.66
CA ILE A 241 -17.47 -12.22 9.94
C ILE A 241 -16.27 -12.01 9.02
N THR A 242 -16.52 -11.90 7.71
CA THR A 242 -15.48 -11.67 6.70
C THR A 242 -15.30 -10.18 6.41
N ARG A 243 -14.21 -9.84 5.71
CA ARG A 243 -13.94 -8.48 5.21
C ARG A 243 -15.10 -7.87 4.43
N GLY A 244 -15.80 -8.67 3.62
CA GLY A 244 -16.92 -8.22 2.81
C GLY A 244 -18.15 -7.81 3.63
N LEU A 245 -18.39 -8.47 4.77
CA LEU A 245 -19.50 -8.13 5.67
C LEU A 245 -19.14 -7.04 6.69
N ALA A 246 -17.84 -6.79 6.91
CA ALA A 246 -17.36 -5.89 7.95
C ALA A 246 -17.98 -4.48 7.89
N ASN A 247 -18.03 -3.90 6.69
CA ASN A 247 -18.58 -2.56 6.50
C ASN A 247 -20.08 -2.50 6.85
N HIS A 248 -20.84 -3.49 6.38
CA HIS A 248 -22.28 -3.58 6.61
C HIS A 248 -22.63 -3.75 8.09
N ILE A 249 -21.93 -4.65 8.78
CA ILE A 249 -22.14 -4.90 10.22
C ILE A 249 -21.78 -3.67 11.04
N LEU A 250 -20.67 -3.02 10.69
CA LEU A 250 -20.22 -1.82 11.37
C LEU A 250 -21.18 -0.64 11.16
N ASP A 251 -21.64 -0.39 9.93
CA ASP A 251 -22.64 0.65 9.63
C ASP A 251 -23.93 0.40 10.42
N SER A 252 -24.42 -0.85 10.42
CA SER A 252 -25.62 -1.24 11.16
C SER A 252 -25.47 -1.05 12.68
N ALA A 253 -24.31 -1.39 13.25
CA ALA A 253 -24.03 -1.21 14.67
C ALA A 253 -23.92 0.27 15.05
N MET A 254 -23.17 1.05 14.27
CA MET A 254 -22.96 2.48 14.52
C MET A 254 -24.26 3.28 14.39
N SER A 255 -25.15 2.89 13.50
CA SER A 255 -26.45 3.53 13.27
C SER A 255 -27.43 3.39 14.45
N ARG A 256 -27.08 2.65 15.51
CA ARG A 256 -27.87 2.61 16.75
C ARG A 256 -27.61 3.81 17.67
N PHE A 257 -26.60 4.62 17.36
CA PHE A 257 -26.15 5.70 18.22
C PHE A 257 -26.08 7.01 17.43
N GLU A 258 -26.64 8.08 18.00
CA GLU A 258 -26.58 9.42 17.41
C GLU A 258 -25.19 10.05 17.57
N HIS A 259 -24.50 9.72 18.66
CA HIS A 259 -23.17 10.22 19.01
C HIS A 259 -22.21 9.04 19.16
N ARG A 260 -20.89 9.32 19.20
CA ARG A 260 -19.86 8.31 19.47
C ARG A 260 -20.18 7.63 20.81
N PRO A 261 -20.53 6.32 20.81
CA PRO A 261 -20.83 5.61 22.04
C PRO A 261 -19.55 5.21 22.76
N GLU A 262 -19.68 4.76 24.01
CA GLU A 262 -18.59 4.12 24.70
C GLU A 262 -18.18 2.84 23.98
N ARG A 263 -16.88 2.48 24.05
CA ARG A 263 -16.34 1.35 23.30
C ARG A 263 -17.09 0.05 23.59
N ASP A 264 -17.44 -0.18 24.85
CA ASP A 264 -18.11 -1.41 25.27
C ASP A 264 -19.57 -1.47 24.77
N GLU A 265 -20.24 -0.32 24.58
CA GLU A 265 -21.57 -0.25 23.99
C GLU A 265 -21.55 -0.62 22.50
N LEU A 266 -20.61 -0.05 21.72
CA LEU A 266 -20.48 -0.40 20.31
C LEU A 266 -20.01 -1.85 20.13
N LYS A 267 -19.12 -2.33 20.99
CA LYS A 267 -18.74 -3.74 21.02
C LYS A 267 -19.95 -4.65 21.19
N ASN A 268 -20.84 -4.35 22.14
CA ASN A 268 -22.04 -5.14 22.36
C ASN A 268 -22.97 -5.12 21.13
N ALA A 269 -23.17 -3.95 20.52
CA ALA A 269 -23.96 -3.83 19.29
C ALA A 269 -23.36 -4.63 18.12
N LEU A 270 -22.03 -4.59 17.94
CA LEU A 270 -21.33 -5.40 16.93
C LEU A 270 -21.47 -6.90 17.20
N ASP A 271 -21.30 -7.33 18.46
CA ASP A 271 -21.39 -8.74 18.85
C ASP A 271 -22.81 -9.29 18.66
N GLU A 272 -23.84 -8.48 18.90
CA GLU A 272 -25.25 -8.84 18.63
C GLU A 272 -25.49 -9.06 17.14
N ILE A 273 -25.13 -8.09 16.30
CA ILE A 273 -25.33 -8.18 14.84
C ILE A 273 -24.49 -9.32 14.26
N ALA A 274 -23.26 -9.51 14.72
CA ALA A 274 -22.41 -10.62 14.27
C ALA A 274 -23.05 -11.99 14.57
N LYS A 275 -23.70 -12.15 15.73
CA LYS A 275 -24.44 -13.38 16.08
C LYS A 275 -25.65 -13.61 15.19
N GLU A 276 -26.37 -12.55 14.80
CA GLU A 276 -27.47 -12.64 13.83
C GLU A 276 -26.97 -13.15 12.46
N HIS A 277 -25.75 -12.79 12.09
CA HIS A 277 -25.07 -13.30 10.90
C HIS A 277 -24.38 -14.66 11.08
N GLY A 278 -24.55 -15.30 12.23
CA GLY A 278 -24.08 -16.67 12.49
C GLY A 278 -22.69 -16.78 13.12
N ASP A 279 -22.03 -15.67 13.46
CA ASP A 279 -20.80 -15.68 14.25
C ASP A 279 -21.14 -15.75 15.74
N ARG A 280 -21.00 -16.95 16.33
CA ARG A 280 -21.36 -17.17 17.75
C ARG A 280 -20.29 -16.69 18.72
N PHE A 281 -19.05 -16.51 18.27
CA PHE A 281 -17.94 -16.05 19.08
C PHE A 281 -17.18 -14.93 18.35
N PRO A 282 -17.82 -13.77 18.13
CA PRO A 282 -17.22 -12.68 17.40
C PRO A 282 -15.99 -12.15 18.14
N THR A 283 -14.93 -11.86 17.38
CA THR A 283 -13.68 -11.26 17.89
C THR A 283 -13.60 -9.77 17.59
N LEU A 284 -14.69 -9.18 17.09
CA LEU A 284 -14.79 -7.78 16.66
C LEU A 284 -14.44 -6.81 17.78
N GLY A 285 -14.84 -7.12 19.02
CA GLY A 285 -14.54 -6.29 20.18
C GLY A 285 -13.05 -6.03 20.44
N THR A 286 -12.18 -7.01 20.19
CA THR A 286 -10.72 -6.82 20.37
C THR A 286 -10.15 -5.90 19.29
N ILE A 287 -10.69 -6.00 18.08
CA ILE A 287 -10.28 -5.18 16.93
C ILE A 287 -10.73 -3.72 17.12
N LEU A 288 -11.87 -3.52 17.80
CA LEU A 288 -12.43 -2.20 18.06
C LEU A 288 -11.53 -1.30 18.93
N LEU A 289 -10.68 -1.88 19.79
CA LEU A 289 -9.72 -1.12 20.60
C LEU A 289 -8.81 -0.24 19.72
N GLU A 290 -8.19 -0.85 18.71
CA GLU A 290 -7.31 -0.14 17.77
C GLU A 290 -8.09 0.86 16.92
N GLY A 291 -9.34 0.53 16.59
CA GLY A 291 -10.26 1.46 15.92
C GLY A 291 -10.52 2.73 16.73
N TYR A 292 -10.77 2.61 18.03
CA TYR A 292 -10.96 3.78 18.90
C TYR A 292 -9.68 4.60 19.05
N GLU A 293 -8.53 3.95 19.19
CA GLU A 293 -7.24 4.65 19.21
C GLU A 293 -6.97 5.40 17.89
N ALA A 294 -7.40 4.83 16.75
CA ALA A 294 -7.31 5.48 15.45
C ALA A 294 -8.27 6.67 15.34
N LEU A 295 -9.50 6.57 15.87
CA LEU A 295 -10.43 7.70 15.95
C LEU A 295 -9.84 8.85 16.77
N ASP A 296 -9.25 8.55 17.93
CA ASP A 296 -8.66 9.57 18.80
C ASP A 296 -7.45 10.24 18.14
N GLN A 297 -6.65 9.49 17.37
CA GLN A 297 -5.55 10.07 16.58
C GLN A 297 -6.01 10.97 15.43
N MET A 298 -7.25 10.80 14.99
CA MET A 298 -7.88 11.59 13.92
C MET A 298 -8.81 12.68 14.45
N GLU A 299 -8.83 12.93 15.77
CA GLU A 299 -9.64 14.00 16.36
C GLU A 299 -9.36 15.35 15.67
N GLY A 300 -10.43 16.08 15.34
CA GLY A 300 -10.37 17.31 14.53
C GLY A 300 -10.33 17.09 13.01
N HIS A 301 -10.21 15.84 12.56
CA HIS A 301 -10.30 15.42 11.15
C HIS A 301 -11.45 14.45 10.89
N LEU A 302 -12.37 14.32 11.85
CA LEU A 302 -13.56 13.48 11.76
C LEU A 302 -14.80 14.32 11.45
N THR A 303 -15.72 13.75 10.69
CA THR A 303 -17.08 14.25 10.55
C THR A 303 -17.93 13.92 11.79
N ALA A 304 -19.20 14.31 11.78
CA ALA A 304 -20.16 13.81 12.76
C ALA A 304 -20.29 12.28 12.70
N TRP A 305 -20.68 11.66 13.82
CA TRP A 305 -20.77 10.20 13.98
C TRP A 305 -21.68 9.53 12.95
N THR A 306 -22.84 10.14 12.70
CA THR A 306 -23.88 9.62 11.80
C THR A 306 -23.63 9.92 10.33
N GLU A 307 -22.62 10.73 10.01
CA GLU A 307 -22.34 11.12 8.64
C GLU A 307 -21.80 9.94 7.82
N GLY A 308 -22.41 9.72 6.66
CA GLY A 308 -22.03 8.64 5.74
C GLY A 308 -22.59 7.25 6.09
N LEU A 309 -23.27 7.09 7.23
CA LEU A 309 -23.98 5.85 7.57
C LEU A 309 -25.19 5.65 6.66
N PHE A 310 -25.32 4.47 6.06
CA PHE A 310 -26.45 4.12 5.22
C PHE A 310 -27.68 3.82 6.08
N PHE A 311 -27.52 3.01 7.13
CA PHE A 311 -28.65 2.53 7.94
C PHE A 311 -29.23 3.60 8.88
N TRP A 312 -28.47 4.63 9.21
CA TRP A 312 -28.99 5.78 9.97
C TRP A 312 -30.14 6.49 9.24
N LYS A 313 -30.02 6.67 7.92
CA LYS A 313 -31.07 7.28 7.09
C LYS A 313 -32.33 6.42 7.01
N ASP A 314 -32.17 5.09 7.12
CA ASP A 314 -33.28 4.16 7.18
C ASP A 314 -33.94 4.16 8.56
N TRP A 315 -33.13 4.23 9.62
CA TRP A 315 -33.59 4.34 11.00
C TRP A 315 -34.40 5.63 11.23
N GLN A 316 -33.89 6.78 10.78
CA GLN A 316 -34.60 8.07 10.86
C GLN A 316 -35.93 8.04 10.10
N ARG A 317 -35.99 7.39 8.94
CA ARG A 317 -37.25 7.25 8.18
C ARG A 317 -38.28 6.40 8.90
N ARG A 318 -37.86 5.36 9.64
CA ARG A 318 -38.76 4.47 10.37
C ARG A 318 -39.29 5.10 11.67
N HIS A 319 -38.41 5.74 12.43
CA HIS A 319 -38.77 6.28 13.75
C HIS A 319 -39.23 7.74 13.70
N GLY A 320 -38.84 8.51 12.68
CA GLY A 320 -39.37 9.86 12.47
C GLY A 320 -40.86 9.85 12.08
N ALA A 321 -41.32 8.79 11.41
CA ALA A 321 -42.72 8.61 11.04
C ALA A 321 -43.62 8.30 12.25
N GLU A 322 -43.09 7.64 13.29
CA GLU A 322 -43.85 7.33 14.52
C GLU A 322 -44.09 8.59 15.36
N THR A 323 -43.15 9.54 15.38
CA THR A 323 -43.31 10.82 16.10
C THR A 323 -44.28 11.81 15.43
N GLU A 324 -44.52 11.74 14.12
CA GLU A 324 -45.50 12.62 13.44
C GLU A 324 -46.95 12.13 13.55
N GLU A 325 -47.17 10.83 13.83
CA GLU A 325 -48.51 10.29 14.13
C GLU A 325 -48.97 10.65 15.55
N ASP A 326 -48.05 10.72 16.51
CA ASP A 326 -48.34 11.10 17.90
C ASP A 326 -48.56 12.61 18.12
N GLU A 327 -48.12 13.48 17.21
CA GLU A 327 -48.41 14.92 17.27
C GLU A 327 -49.73 15.33 16.56
N ASN A 328 -50.37 14.40 15.83
CA ASN A 328 -51.64 14.64 15.12
C ASN A 328 -52.86 13.92 15.73
N THR A 329 -52.74 13.40 16.95
CA THR A 329 -53.87 12.85 17.74
C THR A 329 -54.10 13.62 19.03
#